data_AF-A0A2M7BTK6-F1
#
_entry.id   AF-A0A2M7BTK6-F1
#
_cell.length_a   1.000
_cell.length_b   1.000
_cell.length_c   1.000
_cell.angle_alpha   90.00
_cell.angle_beta   90.00
_cell.angle_gamma   90.00
#
_symmetry.space_group_name_H-M   'P 1'
#
loop_
_entity.id
_entity.type
_entity.pdbx_description
1 polymer ?
#
loop_
_entity_poly.entity_id
_entity_poly.type
_entity_poly.pdbx_seq_one_letter_code
_entity_poly.pdbx_strand_id
1 'polypeptide(L)' 'EPQITKGKKIIVSLHSNSLRALIKYLDNLSSEEIMKVNIPYCIPLVYELDENLKPIKHYYLAPDEEVQRVIEGIKNQTKK' A
#
# COMPACT_ATOMS: atom_id res chain seq x y z
N GLU A 1 22.15 -7.16 -1.24
CA GLU A 1 21.16 -7.49 -0.20
C GLU A 1 20.19 -6.33 0.01
N PRO A 2 18.92 -6.60 0.35
CA PRO A 2 17.92 -5.56 0.63
C PRO A 2 18.38 -4.66 1.78
N GLN A 3 18.30 -3.33 1.63
CA GLN A 3 18.76 -2.42 2.69
C GLN A 3 17.95 -2.53 3.99
N ILE A 4 16.70 -2.98 3.88
CA ILE A 4 15.81 -3.22 5.02
C ILE A 4 16.32 -4.33 5.96
N THR A 5 17.05 -5.34 5.46
CA THR A 5 17.65 -6.37 6.32
C THR A 5 18.79 -5.84 7.19
N LYS A 6 19.28 -4.63 6.90
CA LYS A 6 20.28 -3.92 7.71
C LYS A 6 19.65 -3.03 8.78
N GLY A 7 18.36 -3.21 9.08
CA GLY A 7 17.62 -2.40 10.05
C GLY A 7 17.34 -0.95 9.60
N LYS A 8 17.55 -0.63 8.32
CA LYS A 8 17.26 0.70 7.78
C LYS A 8 15.75 0.87 7.58
N LYS A 9 15.22 2.04 8.00
CA LYS A 9 13.86 2.47 7.68
C LYS A 9 13.82 2.99 6.24
N ILE A 10 13.03 2.37 5.38
CA ILE A 10 12.97 2.66 3.95
C ILE A 10 11.67 3.40 3.63
N ILE A 11 11.76 4.47 2.86
CA ILE A 11 10.62 5.13 2.21
C ILE A 11 10.70 4.81 0.73
N VAL A 12 9.57 4.40 0.15
CA VAL A 12 9.47 4.10 -1.28
C VAL A 12 8.42 5.02 -1.88
N SER A 13 8.77 5.73 -2.96
CA SER A 13 7.85 6.56 -3.73
C SER A 13 7.64 5.95 -5.11
N LEU A 14 6.39 5.62 -5.44
CA LEU A 14 6.01 4.89 -6.66
C LEU A 14 4.71 5.44 -7.25
N HIS A 15 4.44 5.07 -8.49
CA HIS A 15 3.12 5.23 -9.11
C HIS A 15 2.17 4.10 -8.71
N SER A 16 0.87 4.29 -8.96
CA SER A 16 -0.21 3.39 -8.52
C SER A 16 -0.03 1.93 -8.95
N ASN A 17 0.34 1.66 -10.20
CA ASN A 17 0.49 0.28 -10.69
C ASN A 17 1.69 -0.45 -10.07
N SER A 18 2.82 0.23 -9.89
CA SER A 18 3.99 -0.32 -9.22
C SER A 18 3.72 -0.57 -7.74
N LEU A 19 2.99 0.34 -7.08
CA LEU A 19 2.58 0.16 -5.70
C LEU A 19 1.61 -1.03 -5.54
N ARG A 20 0.65 -1.20 -6.47
CA ARG A 20 -0.22 -2.39 -6.51
C ARG A 20 0.57 -3.68 -6.68
N ALA A 21 1.58 -3.70 -7.53
CA ALA A 21 2.44 -4.88 -7.70
C ALA A 21 3.18 -5.23 -6.40
N LEU A 22 3.67 -4.22 -5.67
CA LEU A 22 4.32 -4.41 -4.37
C LEU A 22 3.35 -4.93 -3.31
N ILE A 23 2.16 -4.32 -3.19
CA ILE A 23 1.11 -4.77 -2.27
C ILE A 23 0.70 -6.21 -2.59
N LYS A 24 0.48 -6.53 -3.88
CA LYS A 24 0.15 -7.88 -4.32
C LYS A 24 1.19 -8.91 -3.86
N TYR A 25 2.47 -8.57 -3.99
CA TYR A 25 3.57 -9.44 -3.57
C TYR A 25 3.64 -9.60 -2.05
N LEU A 26 3.53 -8.51 -1.30
CA LEU A 26 3.64 -8.52 0.16
C LEU A 26 2.45 -9.24 0.81
N ASP A 27 1.23 -8.90 0.39
CA ASP A 27 -0.01 -9.43 0.96
C ASP A 27 -0.47 -10.73 0.28
N ASN A 28 0.34 -11.27 -0.65
CA ASN A 28 0.07 -12.50 -1.39
C ASN A 28 -1.33 -12.52 -2.04
N LEU A 29 -1.73 -11.40 -2.64
CA LEU A 29 -3.04 -11.23 -3.24
C LEU A 29 -3.10 -11.85 -4.64
N SER A 30 -4.28 -12.37 -5.00
CA SER A 30 -4.59 -12.78 -6.35
C SER A 30 -4.67 -11.58 -7.30
N SER A 31 -4.68 -11.85 -8.62
CA SER A 31 -4.87 -10.79 -9.63
C SER A 31 -6.26 -10.13 -9.51
N GLU A 32 -7.27 -10.89 -9.13
CA GLU A 32 -8.65 -10.43 -8.95
C GLU A 32 -8.80 -9.62 -7.66
N GLU A 33 -8.08 -9.98 -6.60
CA GLU A 33 -8.07 -9.25 -5.33
C GLU A 33 -7.39 -7.89 -5.48
N ILE A 34 -6.19 -7.84 -6.08
CA ILE A 34 -5.47 -6.57 -6.25
C ILE A 34 -6.23 -5.58 -7.14
N MET A 35 -7.05 -6.06 -8.08
CA MET A 35 -7.92 -5.20 -8.89
C MET A 35 -8.98 -4.47 -8.07
N LYS A 36 -9.39 -5.01 -6.93
CA LYS A 36 -10.36 -4.38 -6.02
C LYS A 36 -9.72 -3.39 -5.04
N VAL A 37 -8.39 -3.40 -4.92
CA VAL A 37 -7.65 -2.53 -4.02
C VAL A 37 -7.60 -1.10 -4.58
N ASN A 38 -8.27 -0.20 -3.85
CA ASN A 38 -8.18 1.24 -4.07
C ASN A 38 -7.12 1.81 -3.14
N ILE A 39 -6.11 2.46 -3.70
CA ILE A 39 -5.01 3.05 -2.94
C ILE A 39 -5.23 4.56 -2.90
N PRO A 40 -5.37 5.17 -1.71
CA PRO A 40 -5.48 6.62 -1.58
C PRO A 40 -4.20 7.31 -2.04
N TYR A 41 -4.33 8.46 -2.69
CA TYR A 41 -3.17 9.31 -2.99
C TYR A 41 -2.77 10.08 -1.73
N CYS A 42 -1.47 10.36 -1.59
CA CYS A 42 -0.89 11.21 -0.54
C CYS A 42 -1.09 10.73 0.91
N ILE A 43 -1.58 9.50 1.13
CA ILE A 43 -1.63 8.87 2.46
C ILE A 43 -0.57 7.77 2.53
N PRO A 44 0.42 7.84 3.43
CA PRO A 44 1.44 6.80 3.56
C PRO A 44 0.83 5.46 3.99
N LEU A 45 1.19 4.39 3.27
CA LEU A 45 0.92 3.01 3.66
C LEU A 45 2.17 2.43 4.34
N VAL A 46 2.04 2.10 5.62
CA VAL A 46 3.14 1.56 6.43
C VAL A 46 3.04 0.04 6.44
N TYR A 47 4.16 -0.63 6.19
CA TYR A 47 4.33 -2.08 6.39
C TYR A 47 5.32 -2.32 7.52
N GLU A 48 4.94 -3.17 8.47
CA GLU A 48 5.85 -3.77 9.43
C GLU A 48 6.14 -5.21 8.98
N LEU A 49 7.42 -5.53 8.79
CA LEU A 49 7.87 -6.82 8.28
C LEU A 49 8.64 -7.59 9.36
N ASP A 50 8.58 -8.92 9.31
CA ASP A 50 9.40 -9.81 10.13
C ASP A 50 10.83 -9.95 9.59
N GLU A 51 11.66 -10.74 10.28
CA GLU A 51 13.04 -11.03 9.89
C GLU A 51 13.17 -11.74 8.53
N ASN A 52 12.10 -12.38 8.06
CA ASN A 52 12.01 -13.06 6.76
C ASN A 52 11.36 -12.16 5.69
N LEU A 53 11.19 -10.86 5.98
CA LEU A 53 10.55 -9.86 5.13
C LEU A 53 9.07 -10.15 4.82
N LYS A 54 8.39 -10.91 5.69
CA LYS A 54 6.95 -11.13 5.60
C LYS A 54 6.18 -10.05 6.36
N PRO A 55 5.07 -9.53 5.83
CA PRO A 55 4.25 -8.57 6.55
C PRO A 55 3.68 -9.15 7.85
N ILE A 56 3.84 -8.41 8.94
CA ILE A 56 3.19 -8.63 10.23
C ILE A 56 1.86 -7.87 10.25
N LYS A 57 1.87 -6.63 9.77
CA LYS A 57 0.69 -5.79 9.58
C LYS A 57 1.00 -4.65 8.61
N HIS A 58 -0.05 -4.08 8.04
CA HIS A 58 0.01 -2.85 7.29
C HIS A 58 -1.13 -1.91 7.71
N TYR A 59 -0.91 -0.60 7.62
CA TYR A 59 -1.92 0.40 7.96
C TYR A 59 -1.62 1.72 7.27
N TYR A 60 -2.67 2.49 7.01
CA TYR A 60 -2.52 3.87 6.54
C TYR A 60 -2.18 4.79 7.71
N LEU A 61 -1.27 5.73 7.49
CA LEU A 61 -0.88 6.73 8.48
C LEU A 61 -1.85 7.92 8.45
N ALA A 62 -3.14 7.66 8.68
CA ALA A 62 -4.22 8.65 8.78
C ALA A 62 -5.43 8.01 9.48
N PRO A 63 -6.38 8.81 10.02
CA PRO A 63 -7.66 8.28 10.48
C PRO A 63 -8.46 7.61 9.36
N ASP A 64 -9.20 6.55 9.69
CA ASP A 64 -9.98 5.77 8.71
C ASP A 64 -10.96 6.64 7.91
N GLU A 65 -11.60 7.62 8.55
CA GLU A 65 -12.53 8.55 7.89
C GLU A 65 -11.85 9.36 6.77
N GLU A 66 -10.59 9.76 6.98
CA GLU A 66 -9.81 10.49 5.99
C GLU A 66 -9.44 9.57 4.81
N VAL A 67 -8.99 8.35 5.12
CA VAL A 67 -8.67 7.33 4.11
C VAL A 67 -9.87 7.03 3.22
N GLN A 68 -11.04 6.78 3.83
CA GLN A 68 -12.26 6.49 3.08
C GLN A 68 -12.71 7.66 2.21
N ARG A 69 -12.63 8.90 2.73
CA ARG A 69 -12.96 10.11 1.98
C ARG A 69 -12.08 10.25 0.73
N VAL A 70 -10.78 10.01 0.85
CA VAL A 70 -9.86 10.06 -0.29
C VAL A 70 -10.16 8.96 -1.31
N ILE A 71 -10.39 7.72 -0.85
CA ILE A 71 -10.75 6.59 -1.73
C ILE A 71 -12.05 6.87 -2.50
N GLU A 72 -13.06 7.42 -1.83
CA GLU A 72 -14.33 7.79 -2.45
C GLU A 72 -14.16 8.92 -3.48
N GLY A 73 -13.34 9.92 -3.16
CA GLY A 73 -12.98 10.99 -4.09
C GLY A 73 -12.36 10.47 -5.40
N ILE A 74 -11.47 9.47 -5.30
CA ILE A 74 -10.84 8.83 -6.47
C ILE A 74 -11.88 8.13 -7.35
N LYS A 75 -12.83 7.39 -6.77
CA LYS A 75 -13.89 6.69 -7.51
C LYS A 75 -14.78 7.65 -8.31
N ASN A 76 -14.98 8.87 -7.81
CA ASN A 76 -15.81 9.86 -8.49
C ASN A 76 -15.09 10.57 -9.63
N GLN A 77 -13.75 10.65 -9.61
CA GLN A 77 -12.96 11.21 -10.71
C GLN A 77 -12.94 10.32 -11.95
N THR A 78 -12.96 8.99 -11.77
CA THR A 78 -12.93 8.01 -12.87
C THR A 78 -14.30 7.72 -13.49
N LYS A 79 -15.40 8.25 -12.92
CA LYS A 79 -16.79 8.10 -13.43
C LYS A 79 -17.15 9.05 -14.59
N LYS A 80 -16.16 9.52 -15.35
CA LYS A 80 -16.41 10.44 -16.48
C LYS A 80 -16.77 9.70 -17.76
#